data_AF-A0A7K3M459-F1
#
_entry.id   AF-A0A7K3M459-F1
#
_cell.length_a   1.000
_cell.length_b   1.000
_cell.length_c   1.000
_cell.angle_alpha   90.00
_cell.angle_beta   90.00
_cell.angle_gamma   90.00
#
_symmetry.space_group_name_H-M   'P 1'
#
loop_
_entity.id
_entity.type
_entity.pdbx_description
1 polymer ?
#
loop_
_entity_poly.entity_id
_entity_poly.type
_entity_poly.pdbx_seq_one_letter_code
_entity_poly.pdbx_strand_id
1 'polypeptide(L)'
;MATGQGDRTGRRVGELAAATGLTVRTLHYYEEIGLLVPSARTYAGHRLYDDADVARLYRICVLRRLGLPLVEIGRALEEPAWNLRAAMTAHLGELDRRLEAMGRLRSRLAGLLGSIGTGDSRLTHDLLTTVEEMTMLDTAVQGRIMLLVYEDIGAAHDWLVRVFGLGPGRVDRNDEGRAVHAELQAGDGVIWLHQEQDDWGLGSPQSVGAATACVAVMVDDVDAHYRHAVSEGASVVHEPVDQPYGYREYSARDLEGHLWSFMKPLD
;
A
#
# COMPACT_ATOMS: atom_id res chain seq x y z
N MET A 1 54.92 -22.97 -3.01
CA MET A 1 54.33 -22.42 -4.24
C MET A 1 52.85 -22.23 -3.99
N ALA A 2 52.41 -20.99 -3.95
CA ALA A 2 51.00 -20.61 -3.85
C ALA A 2 50.44 -20.52 -5.27
N THR A 3 49.33 -21.21 -5.53
CA THR A 3 48.45 -20.93 -6.66
C THR A 3 47.06 -20.70 -6.08
N GLY A 4 46.74 -19.41 -5.92
CA GLY A 4 45.45 -18.91 -5.47
C GLY A 4 44.37 -19.21 -6.51
N GLN A 5 43.34 -19.89 -6.05
CA GLN A 5 42.07 -20.07 -6.75
C GLN A 5 41.39 -18.69 -6.84
N GLY A 6 41.23 -18.15 -8.04
CA GLY A 6 40.46 -16.92 -8.26
C GLY A 6 38.98 -17.17 -7.94
N ASP A 7 38.56 -16.79 -6.74
CA ASP A 7 37.17 -16.85 -6.30
C ASP A 7 36.34 -15.90 -7.18
N ARG A 8 35.29 -16.42 -7.79
CA ARG A 8 34.43 -15.64 -8.69
C ARG A 8 33.65 -14.61 -7.86
N THR A 9 34.05 -13.36 -7.98
CA THR A 9 33.43 -12.17 -7.38
C THR A 9 32.02 -11.92 -7.93
N GLY A 10 31.03 -12.66 -7.44
CA GLY A 10 29.61 -12.41 -7.69
C GLY A 10 28.85 -12.45 -6.36
N ARG A 11 27.87 -11.57 -6.19
CA ARG A 11 27.01 -11.51 -5.00
C ARG A 11 25.96 -12.60 -5.04
N ARG A 12 25.63 -13.18 -3.88
CA ARG A 12 24.56 -14.18 -3.78
C ARG A 12 23.17 -13.53 -3.81
N VAL A 13 22.15 -14.31 -4.14
CA VAL A 13 20.76 -13.82 -4.18
C VAL A 13 20.30 -13.18 -2.87
N GLY A 14 20.73 -13.72 -1.73
CA GLY A 14 20.43 -13.15 -0.41
C GLY A 14 21.11 -11.80 -0.17
N GLU A 15 22.33 -11.63 -0.68
CA GLU A 15 23.08 -10.37 -0.57
C GLU A 15 22.45 -9.27 -1.46
N LEU A 16 21.96 -9.64 -2.66
CA LEU A 16 21.19 -8.72 -3.51
C LEU A 16 19.85 -8.34 -2.89
N ALA A 17 19.15 -9.30 -2.30
CA ALA A 17 17.87 -9.08 -1.62
C ALA A 17 18.06 -8.06 -0.48
N ALA A 18 19.06 -8.28 0.38
CA ALA A 18 19.41 -7.36 1.46
C ALA A 18 19.81 -5.96 0.95
N ALA A 19 20.65 -5.87 -0.10
CA ALA A 19 21.14 -4.59 -0.61
C ALA A 19 20.07 -3.73 -1.32
N THR A 20 18.94 -4.32 -1.72
CA THR A 20 17.90 -3.64 -2.50
C THR A 20 16.54 -3.56 -1.82
N GLY A 21 16.40 -4.16 -0.63
CA GLY A 21 15.12 -4.23 0.09
C GLY A 21 14.06 -5.07 -0.62
N LEU A 22 14.47 -5.93 -1.56
CA LEU A 22 13.57 -6.86 -2.25
C LEU A 22 13.69 -8.25 -1.63
N THR A 23 12.60 -9.02 -1.66
CA THR A 23 12.63 -10.40 -1.17
C THR A 23 13.37 -11.31 -2.15
N VAL A 24 13.99 -12.40 -1.67
CA VAL A 24 14.54 -13.46 -2.54
C VAL A 24 13.47 -14.03 -3.46
N ARG A 25 12.21 -14.11 -3.01
CA ARG A 25 11.06 -14.50 -3.84
C ARG A 25 10.82 -13.52 -4.99
N THR A 26 10.97 -12.21 -4.76
CA THR A 26 10.89 -11.19 -5.80
C THR A 26 12.03 -11.32 -6.80
N LEU A 27 13.25 -11.60 -6.36
CA LEU A 27 14.38 -11.83 -7.27
C LEU A 27 14.23 -13.13 -8.08
N HIS A 28 13.67 -14.19 -7.49
CA HIS A 28 13.31 -15.41 -8.23
C HIS A 28 12.20 -15.14 -9.26
N TYR A 29 11.19 -14.35 -8.90
CA TYR A 29 10.14 -13.94 -9.82
C TYR A 29 10.71 -13.08 -10.96
N TYR A 30 11.63 -12.17 -10.69
CA TYR A 30 12.31 -11.38 -11.72
C TYR A 30 13.15 -12.26 -12.67
N GLU A 31 13.76 -13.33 -12.16
CA GLU A 31 14.43 -14.32 -13.02
C GLU A 31 13.42 -15.11 -13.86
N GLU A 32 12.30 -15.54 -13.28
CA GLU A 32 11.23 -16.29 -13.96
C GLU A 32 10.65 -15.53 -15.15
N ILE A 33 10.44 -14.22 -15.00
CA ILE A 33 9.94 -13.34 -16.08
C ILE A 33 11.07 -12.77 -16.96
N GLY A 34 12.33 -13.17 -16.75
CA GLY A 34 13.49 -12.71 -17.52
C GLY A 34 13.94 -11.27 -17.25
N LEU A 35 13.36 -10.60 -16.25
CA LEU A 35 13.65 -9.22 -15.90
C LEU A 35 15.05 -9.04 -15.29
N LEU A 36 15.49 -9.99 -14.47
CA LEU A 36 16.84 -10.05 -13.90
C LEU A 36 17.33 -11.49 -13.85
N VAL A 37 18.30 -11.83 -14.70
CA VAL A 37 18.89 -13.17 -14.78
C VAL A 37 20.26 -13.17 -14.11
N PRO A 38 20.59 -14.12 -13.23
CA PRO A 38 21.92 -14.19 -12.60
C PRO A 38 22.98 -14.49 -13.66
N SER A 39 24.05 -13.70 -13.69
CA SER A 39 25.17 -13.90 -14.61
C SER A 39 25.86 -15.25 -14.45
N ALA A 40 25.77 -15.87 -13.26
CA ALA A 40 26.29 -17.20 -13.08
C ALA A 40 25.66 -18.01 -11.94
N ARG A 41 26.05 -19.28 -11.82
CA ARG A 41 25.74 -20.15 -10.68
C ARG A 41 27.01 -20.76 -10.10
N THR A 42 27.01 -21.03 -8.79
CA THR A 42 28.06 -21.79 -8.10
C THR A 42 28.00 -23.27 -8.50
N TYR A 43 29.05 -24.03 -8.21
CA TYR A 43 29.07 -25.49 -8.41
C TYR A 43 27.95 -26.21 -7.62
N ALA A 44 27.56 -25.67 -6.46
CA ALA A 44 26.45 -26.15 -5.65
C ALA A 44 25.06 -25.65 -6.12
N GLY A 45 24.97 -24.94 -7.26
CA GLY A 45 23.71 -24.50 -7.87
C GLY A 45 23.18 -23.13 -7.42
N HIS A 46 23.81 -22.48 -6.43
CA HIS A 46 23.41 -21.14 -5.97
C HIS A 46 23.65 -20.05 -7.02
N ARG A 47 22.74 -19.08 -7.11
CA ARG A 47 22.80 -17.92 -8.02
C ARG A 47 23.89 -16.93 -7.60
N LEU A 48 24.62 -16.41 -8.57
CA LEU A 48 25.65 -15.38 -8.43
C LEU A 48 25.37 -14.26 -9.42
N TYR A 49 25.39 -13.04 -8.90
CA TYR A 49 25.11 -11.80 -9.62
C TYR A 49 26.35 -10.92 -9.66
N ASP A 50 26.75 -10.48 -10.84
CA ASP A 50 27.89 -9.58 -10.99
C ASP A 50 27.48 -8.10 -10.81
N ASP A 51 28.43 -7.19 -11.01
CA ASP A 51 28.15 -5.75 -10.87
C ASP A 51 27.16 -5.22 -11.93
N ALA A 52 27.07 -5.85 -13.11
CA ALA A 52 26.13 -5.46 -14.14
C ALA A 52 24.70 -5.89 -13.77
N ASP A 53 24.54 -7.07 -13.19
CA ASP A 53 23.27 -7.56 -12.64
C ASP A 53 22.77 -6.66 -11.52
N VAL A 54 23.67 -6.25 -10.62
CA VAL A 54 23.35 -5.33 -9.52
C VAL A 54 22.92 -3.97 -10.08
N ALA A 55 23.66 -3.43 -11.05
CA ALA A 55 23.30 -2.16 -11.69
C ALA A 55 21.93 -2.24 -12.39
N ARG A 56 21.64 -3.36 -13.05
CA ARG A 56 20.32 -3.64 -13.64
C ARG A 56 19.24 -3.70 -12.57
N LEU A 57 19.49 -4.37 -11.45
CA LEU A 57 18.54 -4.47 -10.34
C LEU A 57 18.23 -3.10 -9.71
N TYR A 58 19.23 -2.24 -9.51
CA TYR A 58 18.98 -0.88 -9.02
C TYR A 58 18.09 -0.07 -9.98
N ARG A 59 18.27 -0.23 -11.30
CA ARG A 59 17.39 0.42 -12.29
C ARG A 59 15.96 -0.10 -12.20
N ILE A 60 15.76 -1.42 -12.03
CA ILE A 60 14.43 -2.01 -11.79
C ILE A 60 13.78 -1.38 -10.56
N CYS A 61 14.52 -1.26 -9.46
CA CYS A 61 14.00 -0.68 -8.20
C CYS A 61 13.58 0.78 -8.37
N VAL A 62 14.40 1.59 -9.03
CA VAL A 62 14.10 3.00 -9.29
C VAL A 62 12.87 3.14 -10.19
N LEU A 63 12.79 2.40 -11.30
CA LEU A 63 11.66 2.48 -12.22
C LEU A 63 10.36 1.98 -11.59
N ARG A 64 10.41 0.94 -10.76
CA ARG A 64 9.25 0.46 -9.99
C ARG A 64 8.76 1.51 -8.99
N ARG A 65 9.66 2.22 -8.32
CA ARG A 65 9.31 3.29 -7.37
C ARG A 65 8.73 4.52 -8.07
N LEU A 66 9.01 4.69 -9.37
CA LEU A 66 8.38 5.70 -10.24
C LEU A 66 7.01 5.25 -10.80
N GLY A 67 6.53 4.07 -10.42
CA GLY A 67 5.19 3.57 -10.77
C GLY A 67 5.08 2.84 -12.10
N LEU A 68 6.20 2.51 -12.75
CA LEU A 68 6.15 1.78 -14.02
C LEU A 68 5.77 0.30 -13.80
N PRO A 69 4.87 -0.28 -14.62
CA PRO A 69 4.57 -1.70 -14.57
C PRO A 69 5.78 -2.54 -15.05
N LEU A 70 5.95 -3.74 -14.48
CA LEU A 70 7.14 -4.58 -14.71
C LEU A 70 7.42 -4.89 -16.21
N VAL A 71 6.37 -4.96 -17.04
CA VAL A 71 6.49 -5.16 -18.49
C VAL A 71 7.17 -3.97 -19.17
N GLU A 72 6.84 -2.75 -18.76
CA GLU A 72 7.49 -1.53 -19.28
C GLU A 72 8.92 -1.39 -18.77
N ILE A 73 9.16 -1.82 -17.52
CA ILE A 73 10.52 -1.89 -16.95
C ILE A 73 11.40 -2.87 -17.75
N GLY A 74 10.88 -4.00 -18.22
CA GLY A 74 11.61 -4.92 -19.09
C GLY A 74 12.11 -4.24 -20.36
N ARG A 75 11.20 -3.58 -21.09
CA ARG A 75 11.50 -2.83 -22.32
C ARG A 75 12.49 -1.68 -22.09
N ALA A 76 12.29 -0.95 -21.00
CA ALA A 76 13.15 0.14 -20.56
C ALA A 76 14.61 -0.25 -20.38
N LEU A 77 14.87 -1.49 -19.95
CA LEU A 77 16.21 -1.97 -19.61
C LEU A 77 16.96 -2.59 -20.79
N GLU A 78 16.28 -2.83 -21.91
CA GLU A 78 16.87 -3.41 -23.13
C GLU A 78 17.44 -2.34 -24.08
N GLU A 79 17.01 -1.08 -23.95
CA GLU A 79 17.47 0.03 -24.78
C GLU A 79 18.49 0.91 -24.03
N PRO A 80 19.78 0.96 -24.45
CA PRO A 80 20.81 1.78 -23.80
C PRO A 80 20.51 3.28 -23.76
N ALA A 81 19.63 3.74 -24.64
CA ALA A 81 19.19 5.13 -24.76
C ALA A 81 17.90 5.45 -23.99
N TRP A 82 17.19 4.45 -23.45
CA TRP A 82 16.02 4.67 -22.59
C TRP A 82 16.50 5.09 -21.20
N ASN A 83 16.85 6.37 -21.15
CA ASN A 83 17.49 7.01 -20.03
C ASN A 83 16.49 7.10 -18.87
N LEU A 84 16.90 6.69 -17.67
CA LEU A 84 16.20 7.01 -16.43
C LEU A 84 15.75 8.49 -16.41
N ARG A 85 16.52 9.39 -17.03
CA ARG A 85 16.12 10.77 -17.29
C ARG A 85 14.81 10.90 -18.06
N ALA A 86 14.59 10.18 -19.16
CA ALA A 86 13.34 10.24 -19.91
C ALA A 86 12.14 9.74 -19.10
N ALA A 87 12.31 8.65 -18.33
CA ALA A 87 11.28 8.15 -17.42
C ALA A 87 10.98 9.15 -16.30
N MET A 88 12.01 9.74 -15.69
CA MET A 88 11.86 10.79 -14.67
C MET A 88 11.27 12.07 -15.25
N THR A 89 11.63 12.46 -16.47
CA THR A 89 11.07 13.61 -17.18
C THR A 89 9.60 13.40 -17.53
N ALA A 90 9.21 12.19 -17.97
CA ALA A 90 7.82 11.85 -18.20
C ALA A 90 7.01 11.87 -16.89
N HIS A 91 7.56 11.33 -15.81
CA HIS A 91 6.90 11.34 -14.50
C HIS A 91 6.78 12.75 -13.91
N LEU A 92 7.82 13.58 -14.03
CA LEU A 92 7.76 15.00 -13.68
C LEU A 92 6.69 15.73 -14.50
N GLY A 93 6.65 15.50 -15.81
CA GLY A 93 5.62 16.10 -16.67
C GLY A 93 4.19 15.62 -16.33
N GLU A 94 4.02 14.40 -15.82
CA GLU A 94 2.73 13.93 -15.31
C GLU A 94 2.34 14.62 -14.00
N LEU A 95 3.28 14.74 -13.06
CA LEU A 95 3.05 15.45 -11.81
C LEU A 95 2.76 16.94 -12.04
N ASP A 96 3.50 17.58 -12.93
CA ASP A 96 3.30 18.98 -13.30
C ASP A 96 1.90 19.17 -13.91
N ARG A 97 1.48 18.29 -14.83
CA ARG A 97 0.12 18.32 -15.40
C ARG A 97 -0.97 18.18 -14.33
N ARG A 98 -0.78 17.28 -13.35
CA ARG A 98 -1.72 17.11 -12.22
C ARG A 98 -1.76 18.35 -11.35
N LEU A 99 -0.61 18.91 -10.99
CA LEU A 99 -0.51 20.13 -10.17
C LEU A 99 -1.16 21.33 -10.86
N GLU A 100 -0.88 21.54 -12.14
CA GLU A 100 -1.49 22.62 -12.90
C GLU A 100 -3.02 22.50 -12.95
N ALA A 101 -3.51 21.28 -13.16
CA ALA A 101 -4.94 21.04 -13.27
C ALA A 101 -5.65 21.17 -11.92
N MET A 102 -5.06 20.67 -10.83
CA MET A 102 -5.52 20.95 -9.46
C MET A 102 -5.49 22.45 -9.15
N GLY A 103 -4.46 23.17 -9.62
CA GLY A 103 -4.33 24.62 -9.47
C GLY A 103 -5.42 25.39 -10.22
N ARG A 104 -5.77 24.96 -11.45
CA ARG A 104 -6.88 25.53 -12.23
C ARG A 104 -8.21 25.32 -11.52
N LEU A 105 -8.48 24.09 -11.08
CA LEU A 105 -9.70 23.76 -10.33
C LEU A 105 -9.81 24.60 -9.06
N ARG A 106 -8.75 24.67 -8.25
CA ARG A 106 -8.69 25.50 -7.04
C ARG A 106 -9.00 26.97 -7.36
N SER A 107 -8.39 27.52 -8.39
CA SER A 107 -8.58 28.93 -8.78
C SER A 107 -10.01 29.20 -9.22
N ARG A 108 -10.63 28.27 -9.94
CA ARG A 108 -12.02 28.38 -10.40
C ARG A 108 -13.02 28.25 -9.27
N LEU A 109 -12.83 27.28 -8.36
CA LEU A 109 -13.63 27.15 -7.14
C LEU A 109 -13.51 28.39 -6.25
N ALA A 110 -12.31 28.95 -6.09
CA ALA A 110 -12.11 30.21 -5.37
C ALA A 110 -12.85 31.38 -6.05
N GLY A 111 -12.83 31.46 -7.38
CA GLY A 111 -13.58 32.45 -8.16
C GLY A 111 -15.11 32.30 -8.05
N LEU A 112 -15.61 31.07 -8.03
CA LEU A 112 -17.03 30.76 -7.80
C LEU A 112 -17.44 31.15 -6.38
N LEU A 113 -16.66 30.79 -5.37
CA LEU A 113 -16.92 31.18 -3.97
C LEU A 113 -16.96 32.70 -3.81
N GLY A 114 -16.12 33.46 -4.52
CA GLY A 114 -16.18 34.93 -4.54
C GLY A 114 -17.41 35.51 -5.25
N SER A 115 -18.05 34.72 -6.12
CA SER A 115 -19.23 35.13 -6.91
C SER A 115 -20.57 34.70 -6.31
N ILE A 116 -20.58 33.79 -5.32
CA ILE A 116 -21.80 33.37 -4.61
C ILE A 116 -22.29 34.54 -3.77
N GLY A 117 -23.37 35.19 -4.23
CA GLY A 117 -24.01 36.33 -3.56
C GLY A 117 -24.26 37.55 -4.45
N THR A 118 -23.70 37.60 -5.66
CA THR A 118 -23.87 38.74 -6.59
C THR A 118 -25.02 38.58 -7.60
N GLY A 119 -25.73 37.45 -7.57
CA GLY A 119 -26.90 37.19 -8.44
C GLY A 119 -26.57 36.97 -9.92
N ASP A 120 -25.33 36.56 -10.24
CA ASP A 120 -24.90 36.35 -11.63
C ASP A 120 -25.38 35.00 -12.19
N SER A 121 -26.13 35.06 -13.29
CA SER A 121 -26.70 33.90 -14.01
C SER A 121 -25.63 33.03 -14.71
N ARG A 122 -24.35 33.46 -14.68
CA ARG A 122 -23.19 32.69 -15.15
C ARG A 122 -22.76 31.55 -14.21
N LEU A 123 -23.18 31.58 -12.95
CA LEU A 123 -22.83 30.58 -11.92
C LEU A 123 -23.11 29.15 -12.38
N THR A 124 -24.25 28.91 -13.03
CA THR A 124 -24.65 27.56 -13.48
C THR A 124 -23.75 27.01 -14.59
N HIS A 125 -23.33 27.85 -15.54
CA HIS A 125 -22.45 27.45 -16.63
C HIS A 125 -21.02 27.22 -16.11
N ASP A 126 -20.53 28.10 -15.23
CA ASP A 126 -19.21 27.94 -14.61
C ASP A 126 -19.14 26.74 -13.66
N LEU A 127 -20.23 26.42 -12.96
CA LEU A 127 -20.37 25.19 -12.17
C LEU A 127 -20.29 23.93 -13.05
N LEU A 128 -21.01 23.90 -14.18
CA LEU A 128 -21.00 22.76 -15.08
C LEU A 128 -19.60 22.49 -15.66
N THR A 129 -18.91 23.53 -16.13
CA THR A 129 -17.54 23.40 -16.64
C THR A 129 -16.54 23.01 -15.54
N THR A 130 -16.75 23.48 -14.31
CA THR A 130 -15.91 23.07 -13.16
C THR A 130 -16.10 21.59 -12.85
N VAL A 131 -17.35 21.09 -12.88
CA VAL A 131 -17.65 19.66 -12.69
C VAL A 131 -17.07 18.81 -13.82
N GLU A 132 -17.15 19.27 -15.08
CA GLU A 132 -16.54 18.59 -16.22
C GLU A 132 -15.01 18.51 -16.09
N GLU A 133 -14.35 19.58 -15.65
CA GLU A 133 -12.89 19.60 -15.41
C GLU A 133 -12.49 18.74 -14.19
N MET A 134 -13.31 18.67 -13.14
CA MET A 134 -13.14 17.73 -12.03
C MET A 134 -13.21 16.27 -12.51
N THR A 135 -14.07 15.99 -13.49
CA THR A 135 -14.28 14.66 -14.06
C THR A 135 -13.17 14.27 -15.05
N MET A 136 -12.59 15.23 -15.77
CA MET A 136 -11.52 15.00 -16.75
C MET A 136 -10.11 14.92 -16.13
N LEU A 137 -9.98 15.20 -14.84
CA LEU A 137 -8.76 15.05 -14.03
C LEU A 137 -8.61 13.67 -13.40
N ASP A 138 -9.63 12.84 -13.50
CA ASP A 138 -9.67 11.53 -12.88
C ASP A 138 -8.79 10.54 -13.65
N THR A 139 -7.79 9.99 -12.96
CA THR A 139 -7.76 8.53 -12.95
C THR A 139 -9.10 8.13 -12.33
N ALA A 140 -9.91 7.29 -12.98
CA ALA A 140 -11.29 6.98 -12.54
C ALA A 140 -11.44 6.45 -11.09
N VAL A 141 -10.33 6.29 -10.36
CA VAL A 141 -10.27 5.86 -8.96
C VAL A 141 -9.61 6.97 -8.14
N GLN A 142 -10.42 7.67 -7.36
CA GLN A 142 -10.01 8.79 -6.50
C GLN A 142 -9.46 8.37 -5.13
N GLY A 143 -9.71 7.12 -4.73
CA GLY A 143 -9.30 6.59 -3.44
C GLY A 143 -9.86 5.19 -3.20
N ARG A 144 -9.42 4.54 -2.12
CA ARG A 144 -9.94 3.25 -1.68
C ARG A 144 -10.49 3.39 -0.27
N ILE A 145 -11.73 2.96 -0.08
CA ILE A 145 -12.30 2.73 1.24
C ILE A 145 -12.31 1.22 1.47
N MET A 146 -11.77 0.79 2.60
CA MET A 146 -11.86 -0.61 3.02
C MET A 146 -13.17 -0.79 3.80
N LEU A 147 -13.90 -1.86 3.50
CA LEU A 147 -15.10 -2.23 4.24
C LEU A 147 -14.85 -3.56 4.96
N LEU A 148 -15.09 -3.59 6.27
CA LEU A 148 -15.05 -4.77 7.11
C LEU A 148 -16.45 -5.06 7.66
N VAL A 149 -16.81 -6.34 7.70
CA VAL A 149 -18.13 -6.80 8.12
C VAL A 149 -18.04 -7.39 9.52
N TYR A 150 -18.97 -6.99 10.39
CA TYR A 150 -19.09 -7.44 11.77
C TYR A 150 -20.56 -7.75 12.12
N GLU A 151 -20.79 -8.70 13.03
CA GLU A 151 -22.11 -8.98 13.61
C GLU A 151 -22.55 -7.83 14.56
N ASP A 152 -21.62 -7.37 15.41
CA ASP A 152 -21.80 -6.21 16.28
C ASP A 152 -20.80 -5.08 15.96
N ILE A 153 -21.24 -4.15 15.10
CA ILE A 153 -20.45 -2.97 14.69
C ILE A 153 -20.01 -2.13 15.89
N GLY A 154 -20.86 -1.96 16.90
CA GLY A 154 -20.58 -1.10 18.04
C GLY A 154 -19.48 -1.68 18.91
N ALA A 155 -19.61 -2.97 19.23
CA ALA A 155 -18.59 -3.70 19.97
C ALA A 155 -17.27 -3.77 19.18
N ALA A 156 -17.32 -4.02 17.88
CA ALA A 156 -16.15 -4.05 17.01
C ALA A 156 -15.42 -2.70 16.97
N HIS A 157 -16.14 -1.59 16.78
CA HIS A 157 -15.58 -0.24 16.78
C HIS A 157 -14.83 0.04 18.10
N ASP A 158 -15.51 -0.12 19.23
CA ASP A 158 -14.94 0.20 20.54
C ASP A 158 -13.75 -0.72 20.88
N TRP A 159 -13.82 -1.98 20.46
CA TRP A 159 -12.73 -2.94 20.63
C TRP A 159 -11.53 -2.56 19.76
N LEU A 160 -11.71 -2.24 18.48
CA LEU A 160 -10.61 -1.92 17.56
C LEU A 160 -9.90 -0.62 17.94
N VAL A 161 -10.64 0.40 18.39
CA VAL A 161 -10.07 1.64 18.94
C VAL A 161 -9.27 1.35 20.20
N ARG A 162 -9.83 0.60 21.15
CA ARG A 162 -9.17 0.33 22.43
C ARG A 162 -7.96 -0.59 22.28
N VAL A 163 -8.11 -1.73 21.61
CA VAL A 163 -7.13 -2.81 21.57
C VAL A 163 -6.03 -2.55 20.54
N PHE A 164 -6.39 -2.04 19.36
CA PHE A 164 -5.41 -1.75 18.30
C PHE A 164 -5.10 -0.26 18.15
N GLY A 165 -5.61 0.59 19.03
CA GLY A 165 -5.28 2.02 19.02
C GLY A 165 -5.68 2.75 17.74
N LEU A 166 -6.62 2.21 16.96
CA LEU A 166 -7.12 2.86 15.76
C LEU A 166 -7.85 4.16 16.14
N GLY A 167 -7.78 5.17 15.29
CA GLY A 167 -8.45 6.43 15.56
C GLY A 167 -9.97 6.25 15.49
N PRO A 168 -10.75 6.80 16.45
CA PRO A 168 -12.20 6.69 16.40
C PRO A 168 -12.77 7.52 15.25
N GLY A 169 -13.81 7.00 14.60
CA GLY A 169 -14.58 7.70 13.57
C GLY A 169 -16.04 7.89 13.98
N ARG A 170 -16.89 8.27 13.02
CA ARG A 170 -18.34 8.40 13.26
C ARG A 170 -18.95 7.02 13.52
N VAL A 171 -19.89 6.94 14.44
CA VAL A 171 -20.75 5.76 14.66
C VAL A 171 -22.20 6.19 14.51
N ASP A 172 -22.84 5.73 13.44
CA ASP A 172 -24.24 6.01 13.15
C ASP A 172 -25.12 4.91 13.75
N ARG A 173 -26.15 5.34 14.48
CA ARG A 173 -27.07 4.45 15.21
C ARG A 173 -28.50 4.64 14.73
N ASN A 174 -29.29 3.57 14.77
CA ASN A 174 -30.72 3.63 14.52
C ASN A 174 -31.50 4.14 15.75
N ASP A 175 -32.82 4.26 15.63
CA ASP A 175 -33.71 4.74 16.71
C ASP A 175 -33.70 3.83 17.96
N GLU A 176 -33.28 2.58 17.82
CA GLU A 176 -33.14 1.61 18.92
C GLU A 176 -31.74 1.67 19.58
N GLY A 177 -30.86 2.55 19.09
CA GLY A 177 -29.50 2.74 19.60
C GLY A 177 -28.46 1.74 19.08
N ARG A 178 -28.85 0.82 18.17
CA ARG A 178 -27.91 -0.13 17.55
C ARG A 178 -27.06 0.57 16.49
N ALA A 179 -25.75 0.30 16.50
CA ALA A 179 -24.85 0.78 15.46
C ALA A 179 -25.19 0.11 14.11
N VAL A 180 -25.41 0.92 13.08
CA VAL A 180 -25.72 0.46 11.70
C VAL A 180 -24.60 0.76 10.72
N HIS A 181 -23.72 1.70 11.08
CA HIS A 181 -22.50 2.03 10.35
C HIS A 181 -21.49 2.62 11.34
N ALA A 182 -20.21 2.33 11.14
CA ALA A 182 -19.14 3.01 11.87
C ALA A 182 -17.90 3.20 11.00
N GLU A 183 -17.08 4.16 11.39
CA GLU A 183 -15.82 4.48 10.73
C GLU A 183 -14.67 4.32 11.73
N LEU A 184 -13.52 3.88 11.23
CA LEU A 184 -12.24 3.88 11.94
C LEU A 184 -11.19 4.59 11.10
N GLN A 185 -10.28 5.30 11.75
CA GLN A 185 -9.12 5.93 11.12
C GLN A 185 -7.90 5.02 11.27
N ALA A 186 -7.23 4.75 10.16
CA ALA A 186 -5.98 3.99 10.11
C ALA A 186 -4.98 4.72 9.19
N GLY A 187 -4.06 5.47 9.81
CA GLY A 187 -3.11 6.30 9.07
C GLY A 187 -3.82 7.44 8.31
N ASP A 188 -3.69 7.44 6.99
CA ASP A 188 -4.30 8.41 6.08
C ASP A 188 -5.64 7.94 5.47
N GLY A 189 -6.13 6.75 5.86
CA GLY A 189 -7.32 6.13 5.31
C GLY A 189 -8.43 5.86 6.33
N VAL A 190 -9.64 5.70 5.80
CA VAL A 190 -10.85 5.33 6.57
C VAL A 190 -11.22 3.87 6.30
N ILE A 191 -11.54 3.15 7.37
CA ILE A 191 -12.14 1.82 7.32
C ILE A 191 -13.62 1.95 7.71
N TRP A 192 -14.50 1.42 6.87
CA TRP A 192 -15.93 1.32 7.16
C TRP A 192 -16.27 -0.01 7.80
N LEU A 193 -17.08 0.04 8.84
CA LEU A 193 -17.65 -1.11 9.49
C LEU A 193 -19.10 -1.25 9.06
N HIS A 194 -19.47 -2.45 8.62
CA HIS A 194 -20.80 -2.77 8.14
C HIS A 194 -21.35 -3.99 8.85
N GLN A 195 -22.67 -4.02 9.05
CA GLN A 195 -23.37 -5.22 9.50
C GLN A 195 -23.41 -6.27 8.38
N GLU A 196 -23.57 -7.52 8.78
CA GLU A 196 -23.85 -8.63 7.87
C GLU A 196 -25.08 -8.37 7.00
N GLN A 197 -25.02 -8.82 5.74
CA GLN A 197 -26.13 -8.73 4.79
C GLN A 197 -26.13 -9.93 3.85
N ASP A 198 -27.11 -10.81 4.00
CA ASP A 198 -27.26 -12.03 3.20
C ASP A 198 -27.48 -11.71 1.71
N ASP A 199 -28.27 -10.68 1.40
CA ASP A 199 -28.60 -10.27 0.02
C ASP A 199 -27.36 -9.93 -0.82
N TRP A 200 -26.26 -9.55 -0.17
CA TRP A 200 -25.00 -9.17 -0.80
C TRP A 200 -23.85 -10.13 -0.48
N GLY A 201 -24.11 -11.23 0.24
CA GLY A 201 -23.10 -12.19 0.66
C GLY A 201 -22.06 -11.60 1.62
N LEU A 202 -22.45 -10.62 2.43
CA LEU A 202 -21.58 -9.97 3.40
C LEU A 202 -21.68 -10.67 4.74
N GLY A 203 -20.69 -11.51 5.06
CA GLY A 203 -20.59 -12.21 6.36
C GLY A 203 -19.38 -11.74 7.17
N SER A 204 -19.55 -11.68 8.49
CA SER A 204 -18.44 -11.49 9.43
C SER A 204 -17.57 -12.76 9.50
N PRO A 205 -16.32 -12.66 10.00
CA PRO A 205 -15.52 -13.84 10.25
C PRO A 205 -16.15 -14.80 11.27
N GLN A 206 -16.97 -14.28 12.19
CA GLN A 206 -17.65 -15.06 13.21
C GLN A 206 -18.73 -15.97 12.60
N SER A 207 -19.55 -15.44 11.68
CA SER A 207 -20.58 -16.25 11.01
C SER A 207 -19.99 -17.18 9.95
N VAL A 208 -18.97 -16.72 9.22
CA VAL A 208 -18.33 -17.49 8.14
C VAL A 208 -17.38 -18.57 8.69
N GLY A 209 -16.84 -18.40 9.90
CA GLY A 209 -15.88 -19.31 10.52
C GLY A 209 -14.46 -19.21 9.94
N ALA A 210 -14.15 -18.14 9.20
CA ALA A 210 -12.84 -17.85 8.63
C ALA A 210 -12.64 -16.34 8.50
N ALA A 211 -11.39 -15.88 8.50
CA ALA A 211 -11.09 -14.47 8.26
C ALA A 211 -11.62 -14.06 6.87
N THR A 212 -12.49 -13.05 6.83
CA THR A 212 -13.05 -12.53 5.57
C THR A 212 -12.20 -11.39 4.98
N ALA A 213 -11.30 -10.81 5.79
CA ALA A 213 -10.24 -9.90 5.35
C ALA A 213 -8.93 -10.10 6.13
N CYS A 214 -7.84 -9.62 5.53
CA CYS A 214 -6.56 -9.42 6.21
C CYS A 214 -6.13 -7.95 6.02
N VAL A 215 -5.93 -7.23 7.13
CA VAL A 215 -5.56 -5.81 7.12
C VAL A 215 -4.13 -5.66 7.59
N ALA A 216 -3.28 -5.02 6.78
CA ALA A 216 -1.92 -4.68 7.15
C ALA A 216 -1.82 -3.18 7.46
N VAL A 217 -1.34 -2.84 8.65
CA VAL A 217 -1.27 -1.47 9.17
C VAL A 217 0.16 -1.14 9.54
N MET A 218 0.61 0.05 9.13
CA MET A 218 1.92 0.58 9.49
C MET A 218 1.88 1.22 10.88
N VAL A 219 2.84 0.89 11.74
CA VAL A 219 2.97 1.48 13.08
C VAL A 219 4.39 1.98 13.34
N ASP A 220 4.53 2.99 14.19
CA ASP A 220 5.84 3.59 14.51
C ASP A 220 6.75 2.66 15.32
N ASP A 221 6.15 1.82 16.18
CA ASP A 221 6.81 0.85 17.05
C ASP A 221 5.93 -0.40 17.21
N VAL A 222 6.35 -1.49 16.57
CA VAL A 222 5.61 -2.76 16.52
C VAL A 222 5.61 -3.45 17.87
N ASP A 223 6.72 -3.40 18.62
CA ASP A 223 6.86 -4.06 19.91
C ASP A 223 6.08 -3.32 21.01
N ALA A 224 6.02 -1.98 20.95
CA ALA A 224 5.14 -1.20 21.83
C ALA A 224 3.65 -1.46 21.51
N HIS A 225 3.28 -1.43 20.23
CA HIS A 225 1.91 -1.69 19.79
C HIS A 225 1.45 -3.11 20.16
N TYR A 226 2.30 -4.11 19.97
CA TYR A 226 2.06 -5.49 20.40
C TYR A 226 1.80 -5.60 21.90
N ARG A 227 2.65 -4.99 22.74
CA ARG A 227 2.47 -5.04 24.20
C ARG A 227 1.14 -4.42 24.63
N HIS A 228 0.76 -3.31 24.00
CA HIS A 228 -0.55 -2.68 24.22
C HIS A 228 -1.68 -3.65 23.85
N ALA A 229 -1.68 -4.17 22.63
CA ALA A 229 -2.70 -5.09 22.15
C ALA A 229 -2.85 -6.33 23.04
N VAL A 230 -1.74 -6.93 23.48
CA VAL A 230 -1.76 -8.07 24.42
C VAL A 230 -2.35 -7.67 25.78
N SER A 231 -1.99 -6.50 26.31
CA SER A 231 -2.52 -6.03 27.59
C SER A 231 -4.03 -5.78 27.57
N GLU A 232 -4.56 -5.45 26.39
CA GLU A 232 -5.99 -5.24 26.13
C GLU A 232 -6.73 -6.53 25.71
N GLY A 233 -6.04 -7.67 25.67
CA GLY A 233 -6.64 -8.98 25.43
C GLY A 233 -6.74 -9.39 23.95
N ALA A 234 -5.88 -8.87 23.07
CA ALA A 234 -5.83 -9.30 21.67
C ALA A 234 -5.48 -10.80 21.53
N SER A 235 -6.13 -11.46 20.56
CA SER A 235 -5.83 -12.85 20.22
C SER A 235 -4.63 -12.92 19.27
N VAL A 236 -3.43 -13.06 19.81
CA VAL A 236 -2.19 -13.05 19.02
C VAL A 236 -2.07 -14.31 18.16
N VAL A 237 -1.79 -14.14 16.87
CA VAL A 237 -1.52 -15.23 15.92
C VAL A 237 -0.03 -15.57 15.91
N HIS A 238 0.82 -14.55 15.84
CA HIS A 238 2.26 -14.70 16.08
C HIS A 238 2.82 -13.42 16.71
N GLU A 239 3.83 -13.60 17.56
CA GLU A 239 4.54 -12.51 18.22
C GLU A 239 5.38 -11.67 17.24
N PRO A 240 5.77 -10.44 17.63
CA PRO A 240 6.69 -9.61 16.87
C PRO A 240 7.93 -10.39 16.40
N VAL A 241 8.08 -10.49 15.08
CA VAL A 241 9.21 -11.15 14.42
C VAL A 241 9.75 -10.28 13.30
N ASP A 242 11.08 -10.28 13.15
CA ASP A 242 11.75 -9.63 12.04
C ASP A 242 11.56 -10.52 10.81
N GLN A 243 10.78 -10.03 9.87
CA GLN A 243 10.44 -10.78 8.68
C GLN A 243 11.57 -10.70 7.66
N PRO A 244 11.77 -11.77 6.86
CA PRO A 244 12.81 -11.83 5.84
C PRO A 244 12.58 -10.84 4.69
N TYR A 245 11.48 -10.09 4.70
CA TYR A 245 11.12 -9.03 3.76
C TYR A 245 11.28 -7.61 4.33
N GLY A 246 11.99 -7.45 5.44
CA GLY A 246 12.47 -6.16 5.92
C GLY A 246 11.48 -5.40 6.79
N TYR A 247 10.57 -6.11 7.45
CA TYR A 247 9.62 -5.52 8.39
C TYR A 247 9.72 -6.22 9.73
N ARG A 248 9.69 -5.44 10.81
CA ARG A 248 9.23 -5.93 12.11
C ARG A 248 7.72 -6.08 12.01
N GLU A 249 7.14 -7.23 12.32
CA GLU A 249 5.68 -7.36 12.31
C GLU A 249 5.16 -8.36 13.35
N TYR A 250 3.90 -8.17 13.77
CA TYR A 250 3.13 -9.20 14.48
C TYR A 250 1.71 -9.27 13.91
N SER A 251 1.05 -10.42 14.11
CA SER A 251 -0.35 -10.59 13.69
C SER A 251 -1.25 -10.96 14.85
N ALA A 252 -2.49 -10.49 14.81
CA ALA A 252 -3.54 -10.80 15.78
C ALA A 252 -4.90 -10.94 15.09
N ARG A 253 -5.82 -11.67 15.74
CA ARG A 253 -7.23 -11.66 15.40
C ARG A 253 -7.96 -10.64 16.25
N ASP A 254 -8.93 -9.97 15.63
CA ASP A 254 -9.85 -9.11 16.37
C ASP A 254 -10.98 -9.90 17.04
N LEU A 255 -11.93 -9.17 17.66
CA LEU A 255 -13.03 -9.73 18.44
C LEU A 255 -13.86 -10.79 17.69
N GLU A 256 -14.05 -10.62 16.39
CA GLU A 256 -14.87 -11.53 15.57
C GLU A 256 -14.04 -12.43 14.66
N GLY A 257 -12.75 -12.13 14.46
CA GLY A 257 -11.79 -13.06 13.86
C GLY A 257 -11.11 -12.58 12.58
N HIS A 258 -11.23 -11.30 12.18
CA HIS A 258 -10.45 -10.76 11.07
C HIS A 258 -8.96 -10.82 11.42
N LEU A 259 -8.12 -10.99 10.39
CA LEU A 259 -6.68 -11.02 10.58
C LEU A 259 -6.09 -9.61 10.42
N TRP A 260 -5.32 -9.19 11.41
CA TRP A 260 -4.60 -7.92 11.41
C TRP A 260 -3.11 -8.17 11.49
N SER A 261 -2.33 -7.48 10.67
CA SER A 261 -0.87 -7.45 10.72
C SER A 261 -0.42 -6.01 10.97
N PHE A 262 0.41 -5.81 11.99
CA PHE A 262 0.99 -4.52 12.33
C PHE A 262 2.48 -4.56 12.08
N MET A 263 2.98 -3.64 11.26
CA MET A 263 4.33 -3.73 10.75
C MET A 263 5.04 -2.38 10.66
N LYS A 264 6.37 -2.42 10.69
CA LYS A 264 7.26 -1.29 10.51
C LYS A 264 8.47 -1.75 9.68
N PRO A 265 8.99 -0.96 8.73
CA PRO A 265 10.24 -1.31 8.07
C PRO A 265 11.36 -1.40 9.12
N LEU A 266 12.23 -2.38 8.98
CA LEU A 266 13.44 -2.45 9.79
C LEU A 266 14.39 -1.31 9.37
N ASP A 267 15.07 -0.72 10.35
CA ASP A 267 16.04 0.38 10.14
C ASP A 267 17.33 -0.08 9.42
#